data_AF-A0AAU7C3L2-F1
#
_entry.id   AF-A0AAU7C3L2-F1
#
_cell.length_a   1.000
_cell.length_b   1.000
_cell.length_c   1.000
_cell.angle_alpha   90.00
_cell.angle_beta   90.00
_cell.angle_gamma   90.00
#
_symmetry.space_group_name_H-M   'P 1'
#
loop_
_entity.id
_entity.type
_entity.pdbx_description
1 polymer ?
#
loop_
_entity_poly.entity_id
_entity_poly.type
_entity_poly.pdbx_seq_one_letter_code
_entity_poly.pdbx_strand_id
1 'polypeptide(L)'
;MQNPFGNNNQNNQDFFNNLPIPPNYAKIKNDEGEMRIAKVGFSWTVFLFGPFPALFRNDWYNFFLMIVLDLDYVLVGLFFKWNWMLDFPWPTLFFCFFYNMMYFRHLFTKGYYPADERSKELLTQSGYWKEKYRQK
;
A
#
# COMPACT_ATOMS: atom_id res chain seq x y z
N MET A 1 38.64 -0.84 20.58
CA MET A 1 38.60 0.34 19.70
C MET A 1 37.14 0.56 19.34
N GLN A 2 36.53 1.67 19.79
CA GLN A 2 35.18 2.05 19.37
C GLN A 2 35.26 2.54 17.92
N ASN A 3 34.39 2.03 17.04
CA ASN A 3 34.32 2.49 15.67
C ASN A 3 33.85 3.96 15.66
N PRO A 4 34.67 4.92 15.18
CA PRO A 4 34.29 6.34 15.16
C PRO A 4 33.20 6.66 14.12
N PHE A 5 32.86 5.69 13.27
CA PHE A 5 31.74 5.73 12.34
C PHE A 5 30.59 4.88 12.88
N GLY A 6 30.12 5.22 14.08
CA GLY A 6 28.92 4.64 14.67
C GLY A 6 27.75 4.68 13.68
N ASN A 7 27.03 3.56 13.62
CA ASN A 7 25.91 3.28 12.73
C ASN A 7 24.85 4.41 12.74
N ASN A 8 24.97 5.36 11.81
CA ASN A 8 24.03 6.47 11.63
C ASN A 8 22.61 6.04 11.17
N ASN A 9 22.36 4.74 11.00
CA ASN A 9 21.03 4.24 10.68
C ASN A 9 20.04 4.37 11.84
N GLN A 10 20.50 4.42 13.10
CA GLN A 10 19.63 4.63 14.27
C GLN A 10 19.03 6.05 14.28
N ASN A 11 19.86 7.08 14.01
CA ASN A 11 19.41 8.48 14.02
C ASN A 11 18.34 8.80 12.96
N ASN A 12 18.39 8.16 11.79
CA ASN A 12 17.35 8.34 10.77
C ASN A 12 16.05 7.61 11.12
N GLN A 13 16.12 6.42 11.72
CA GLN A 13 14.94 5.70 12.17
C GLN A 13 14.19 6.50 13.26
N ASP A 14 14.91 7.12 14.19
CA ASP A 14 14.33 7.93 15.27
C ASP A 14 13.58 9.17 14.77
N PHE A 15 14.03 9.79 13.67
CA PHE A 15 13.32 10.90 13.05
C PHE A 15 11.95 10.47 12.49
N PHE A 16 11.92 9.43 11.65
CA PHE A 16 10.66 8.96 11.04
C PHE A 16 9.72 8.29 12.05
N ASN A 17 10.26 7.77 13.16
CA ASN A 17 9.47 7.18 14.24
C ASN A 17 8.65 8.22 15.00
N ASN A 18 9.21 9.42 15.20
CA ASN A 18 8.62 10.50 16.00
C ASN A 18 7.83 11.54 15.20
N LEU A 19 7.65 11.33 13.89
CA LEU A 19 6.83 12.25 13.09
C LEU A 19 5.35 12.18 13.50
N PRO A 20 4.69 13.32 13.79
CA PRO A 20 3.26 13.36 13.97
C PRO A 20 2.60 13.01 12.64
N ILE A 21 1.97 11.84 12.57
CA ILE A 21 1.29 11.37 11.37
C ILE A 21 -0.22 11.54 11.48
N PRO A 22 -0.91 11.82 10.37
CA PRO A 22 -2.35 12.00 10.40
C PRO A 22 -3.08 10.72 10.84
N PRO A 23 -4.31 10.84 11.36
CA PRO A 23 -5.01 9.72 12.00
C PRO A 23 -5.31 8.56 11.04
N ASN A 24 -5.41 8.82 9.73
CA ASN A 24 -5.65 7.83 8.69
C ASN A 24 -4.37 7.23 8.08
N TYR A 25 -3.20 7.44 8.69
CA TYR A 25 -1.93 6.83 8.27
C TYR A 25 -1.49 5.76 9.24
N ALA A 26 -1.05 4.63 8.69
CA ALA A 26 -0.49 3.52 9.44
C ALA A 26 1.01 3.40 9.17
N LYS A 27 1.78 3.13 10.23
CA LYS A 27 3.21 2.80 10.16
C LYS A 27 3.37 1.29 10.24
N ILE A 28 4.17 0.75 9.34
CA ILE A 28 4.53 -0.67 9.31
C ILE A 28 6.04 -0.80 9.17
N LYS A 29 6.59 -1.89 9.69
CA LYS A 29 8.02 -2.17 9.71
C LYS A 29 8.29 -3.63 9.38
N ASN A 30 9.49 -3.93 8.89
CA ASN A 30 9.98 -5.31 8.77
C ASN A 30 11.15 -5.55 9.76
N ASP A 31 11.62 -6.79 9.82
CA ASP A 31 12.75 -7.18 10.69
C ASP A 31 14.09 -6.61 10.23
N GLU A 32 14.20 -6.22 8.95
CA GLU A 32 15.39 -5.56 8.39
C GLU A 32 15.45 -4.06 8.76
N GLY A 33 14.44 -3.53 9.45
CA GLY A 33 14.39 -2.14 9.89
C GLY A 33 13.86 -1.15 8.84
N GLU A 34 13.32 -1.64 7.72
CA GLU A 34 12.59 -0.82 6.76
C GLU A 34 11.24 -0.38 7.32
N MET A 35 11.03 0.93 7.37
CA MET A 35 9.77 1.55 7.78
C MET A 35 9.00 2.04 6.57
N ARG A 36 7.70 1.77 6.53
CA ARG A 36 6.79 2.33 5.51
C ARG A 36 5.59 2.99 6.17
N ILE A 37 5.23 4.15 5.66
CA ILE A 37 4.06 4.92 6.12
C ILE A 37 3.14 5.11 4.93
N ALA A 38 1.88 4.69 5.08
CA ALA A 38 0.89 4.83 4.02
C ALA A 38 -0.50 5.14 4.57
N LYS A 39 -1.30 5.78 3.73
CA LYS A 39 -2.69 6.13 4.02
C LYS A 39 -3.58 4.89 3.94
N VAL A 40 -4.49 4.77 4.91
CA VAL A 40 -5.57 3.79 4.94
C VAL A 40 -6.83 4.41 4.32
N GLY A 41 -7.59 3.61 3.56
CA GLY A 41 -8.82 4.03 2.90
C GLY A 41 -8.60 4.51 1.46
N PHE A 42 -9.36 5.52 1.04
CA PHE A 42 -9.41 5.98 -0.35
C PHE A 42 -8.07 6.52 -0.88
N SER A 43 -7.68 6.05 -2.07
CA SER A 43 -6.46 6.42 -2.78
C SER A 43 -6.74 7.47 -3.86
N TRP A 44 -6.62 8.75 -3.47
CA TRP A 44 -6.72 9.88 -4.40
C TRP A 44 -5.70 9.82 -5.54
N THR A 45 -4.52 9.26 -5.28
CA THR A 45 -3.47 9.15 -6.30
C THR A 45 -3.85 8.12 -7.37
N VAL A 46 -4.52 7.02 -7.00
CA VAL A 46 -4.99 6.03 -7.99
C VAL A 46 -6.16 6.61 -8.78
N PHE A 47 -7.00 7.43 -8.15
CA PHE A 47 -8.12 8.07 -8.83
C PHE A 47 -7.67 8.96 -9.99
N LEU A 48 -6.60 9.72 -9.79
CA LEU A 48 -6.10 10.66 -10.78
C LEU A 48 -5.09 10.05 -11.77
N PHE A 49 -4.30 9.06 -11.32
CA PHE A 49 -3.16 8.54 -12.09
C PHE A 49 -3.24 7.03 -12.35
N GLY A 50 -4.35 6.36 -12.05
CA GLY A 50 -4.51 4.92 -12.25
C GLY A 50 -3.41 4.12 -11.53
N PRO A 51 -2.64 3.26 -12.23
CA PRO A 51 -1.67 2.36 -11.60
C PRO A 51 -0.32 3.02 -11.27
N PHE A 52 0.00 4.21 -11.79
CA PHE A 52 1.30 4.86 -11.56
C PHE A 52 1.72 5.02 -10.09
N PRO A 53 0.83 5.29 -9.12
CA PRO A 53 1.20 5.35 -7.72
C PRO A 53 1.81 4.06 -7.17
N ALA A 54 1.46 2.90 -7.74
CA ALA A 54 2.05 1.62 -7.35
C ALA A 54 3.52 1.49 -7.77
N LEU A 55 3.88 2.07 -8.92
CA LEU A 55 5.26 2.16 -9.39
C LEU A 55 6.12 2.98 -8.41
N PHE A 56 5.64 4.17 -8.02
CA PHE A 56 6.36 5.04 -7.09
C PHE A 56 6.49 4.46 -5.67
N ARG A 57 5.59 3.56 -5.28
CA ARG A 57 5.64 2.84 -3.99
C ARG A 57 6.44 1.54 -4.04
N ASN A 58 7.09 1.25 -5.17
CA ASN A 58 7.81 -0.01 -5.43
C ASN A 58 6.92 -1.25 -5.18
N ASP A 59 5.64 -1.15 -5.55
CA ASP A 59 4.65 -2.21 -5.44
C ASP A 59 4.32 -2.80 -6.82
N TRP A 60 5.30 -3.50 -7.36
CA TRP A 60 5.20 -4.12 -8.68
C TRP A 60 4.08 -5.16 -8.79
N TYR A 61 3.75 -5.85 -7.70
CA TYR A 61 2.70 -6.87 -7.72
C TYR A 61 1.33 -6.24 -8.01
N ASN A 62 0.94 -5.24 -7.22
CA ASN A 62 -0.34 -4.57 -7.46
C ASN A 62 -0.31 -3.70 -8.73
N PHE A 63 0.86 -3.18 -9.13
CA PHE A 63 1.01 -2.46 -10.40
C PHE A 63 0.64 -3.33 -11.61
N PHE A 64 1.25 -4.52 -11.74
CA PHE A 64 0.92 -5.43 -12.84
C PHE A 64 -0.50 -5.96 -12.74
N LEU A 65 -1.00 -6.24 -11.52
CA LEU A 65 -2.37 -6.68 -11.31
C LEU A 65 -3.40 -5.66 -11.81
N MET A 66 -3.20 -4.37 -11.55
CA MET A 66 -4.07 -3.32 -12.06
C MET A 66 -4.02 -3.22 -13.59
N ILE A 67 -2.82 -3.24 -14.17
CA ILE A 67 -2.65 -3.20 -15.63
C ILE A 67 -3.38 -4.35 -16.31
N VAL A 68 -3.22 -5.58 -15.80
CA VAL A 68 -3.90 -6.76 -16.37
C VAL A 68 -5.41 -6.62 -16.26
N LEU A 69 -5.94 -6.22 -15.10
CA LEU A 69 -7.38 -6.06 -14.90
C LEU A 69 -7.98 -4.91 -15.72
N ASP A 70 -7.23 -3.82 -15.92
CA ASP A 70 -7.62 -2.72 -16.80
C ASP A 70 -7.65 -3.17 -18.27
N LEU A 71 -6.66 -3.96 -18.72
CA LEU A 71 -6.64 -4.52 -20.07
C LEU A 71 -7.76 -5.54 -20.31
N ASP A 72 -7.99 -6.44 -19.35
CA ASP A 72 -9.09 -7.41 -19.40
C ASP A 72 -10.45 -6.69 -19.47
N TYR A 73 -10.62 -5.61 -18.71
CA TYR A 73 -11.82 -4.77 -18.75
C TYR A 73 -12.07 -4.19 -20.15
N VAL A 74 -11.04 -3.63 -20.77
CA VAL A 74 -11.12 -3.09 -22.14
C VAL A 74 -11.43 -4.21 -23.14
N LEU A 75 -10.77 -5.35 -23.02
CA LEU A 75 -10.97 -6.49 -23.92
C LEU A 75 -12.40 -7.03 -23.85
N VAL A 76 -12.97 -7.17 -22.65
CA VAL A 76 -14.37 -7.56 -22.44
C VAL A 76 -15.32 -6.53 -23.06
N GLY A 77 -15.08 -5.24 -22.82
CA GLY A 77 -15.90 -4.16 -23.41
C GLY A 77 -15.93 -4.21 -24.93
N LEU A 78 -14.76 -4.42 -25.56
CA LEU A 78 -14.63 -4.55 -27.01
C LEU A 78 -15.27 -5.83 -27.56
N PHE A 79 -15.04 -6.97 -26.91
CA PHE A 79 -15.55 -8.27 -27.35
C PHE A 79 -17.09 -8.32 -27.37
N PHE A 80 -17.73 -7.81 -26.33
CA PHE A 80 -19.20 -7.74 -26.23
C PHE A 80 -19.81 -6.50 -26.91
N LYS A 81 -18.98 -5.61 -27.47
CA LYS A 81 -19.39 -4.33 -28.09
C LYS A 81 -20.16 -3.42 -27.12
N TRP A 82 -19.80 -3.47 -25.84
CA TRP A 82 -20.38 -2.63 -24.79
C TRP A 82 -19.65 -1.30 -24.69
N ASN A 83 -19.83 -0.43 -25.69
CA ASN A 83 -19.11 0.85 -25.76
C ASN A 83 -19.29 1.73 -24.52
N TRP A 84 -20.44 1.65 -23.85
CA TRP A 84 -20.74 2.39 -22.62
C TRP A 84 -19.78 2.07 -21.45
N MET A 85 -19.12 0.91 -21.48
CA MET A 85 -18.09 0.56 -20.50
C MET A 85 -16.80 1.37 -20.67
N LEU A 86 -16.49 1.78 -21.90
CA LEU A 86 -15.26 2.54 -22.19
C LEU A 86 -15.41 4.04 -21.92
N ASP A 87 -16.64 4.52 -21.75
CA ASP A 87 -16.94 5.94 -21.48
C ASP A 87 -16.47 6.39 -20.09
N PHE A 88 -16.29 5.45 -19.15
CA PHE A 88 -15.84 5.76 -17.79
C PHE A 88 -14.84 4.71 -17.29
N PRO A 89 -13.74 5.11 -16.63
CA PRO A 89 -12.72 4.17 -16.12
C PRO A 89 -13.17 3.50 -14.81
N TRP A 90 -14.17 2.63 -14.90
CA TRP A 90 -14.73 1.87 -13.77
C TRP A 90 -13.67 1.09 -12.97
N PRO A 91 -12.69 0.42 -13.60
CA PRO A 91 -11.63 -0.26 -12.86
C PRO A 91 -10.82 0.68 -11.97
N THR A 92 -10.44 1.85 -12.48
CA THR A 92 -9.72 2.86 -11.70
C THR A 92 -10.52 3.27 -10.47
N LEU A 93 -11.81 3.56 -10.63
CA LEU A 93 -12.68 3.91 -9.50
C LEU A 93 -12.73 2.80 -8.44
N PHE A 94 -12.86 1.53 -8.86
CA PHE A 94 -12.79 0.38 -7.97
C PHE A 94 -11.44 0.33 -7.23
N PHE A 95 -10.33 0.42 -7.95
CA PHE A 95 -8.99 0.37 -7.36
C PHE A 95 -8.71 1.54 -6.40
N CYS A 96 -9.37 2.68 -6.52
CA CYS A 96 -9.20 3.77 -5.55
C CYS A 96 -9.57 3.35 -4.12
N PHE A 97 -10.59 2.51 -3.95
CA PHE A 97 -11.01 2.03 -2.65
C PHE A 97 -10.15 0.87 -2.15
N PHE A 98 -9.77 -0.04 -3.05
CA PHE A 98 -9.13 -1.30 -2.66
C PHE A 98 -7.60 -1.28 -2.72
N TYR A 99 -6.98 -0.38 -3.49
CA TYR A 99 -5.53 -0.38 -3.69
C TYR A 99 -4.75 -0.29 -2.40
N ASN A 100 -5.06 0.68 -1.53
CA ASN A 100 -4.32 0.84 -0.28
C ASN A 100 -4.44 -0.44 0.58
N MET A 101 -5.62 -1.09 0.60
CA MET A 101 -5.79 -2.38 1.27
C MET A 101 -4.90 -3.46 0.67
N MET A 102 -4.88 -3.60 -0.66
CA MET A 102 -4.05 -4.60 -1.35
C MET A 102 -2.56 -4.36 -1.12
N TYR A 103 -2.12 -3.11 -1.14
CA TYR A 103 -0.74 -2.70 -0.83
C TYR A 103 -0.33 -3.16 0.58
N PHE A 104 -1.12 -2.84 1.62
CA PHE A 104 -0.82 -3.28 2.98
C PHE A 104 -0.82 -4.81 3.11
N ARG A 105 -1.81 -5.49 2.52
CA ARG A 105 -1.90 -6.96 2.59
C ARG A 105 -0.72 -7.64 1.92
N HIS A 106 -0.24 -7.09 0.80
CA HIS A 106 0.96 -7.57 0.13
C HIS A 106 2.20 -7.38 1.01
N LEU A 107 2.35 -6.23 1.66
CA LEU A 107 3.45 -6.01 2.60
C LEU A 107 3.39 -6.95 3.81
N PHE A 108 2.21 -7.23 4.36
CA PHE A 108 2.08 -8.22 5.43
C PHE A 108 2.50 -9.63 4.98
N THR A 109 2.24 -10.00 3.72
CA THR A 109 2.76 -11.28 3.19
C THR A 109 4.27 -11.31 3.02
N LYS A 110 4.92 -10.15 2.88
CA LYS A 110 6.38 -9.99 2.84
C LYS A 110 7.05 -9.90 4.21
N GLY A 111 6.30 -10.04 5.31
CA GLY A 111 6.85 -9.97 6.67
C GLY A 111 6.83 -8.59 7.30
N TYR A 112 6.11 -7.62 6.72
CA TYR A 112 5.88 -6.36 7.42
C TYR A 112 4.80 -6.54 8.50
N TYR A 113 4.93 -5.80 9.60
CA TYR A 113 3.99 -5.77 10.71
C TYR A 113 3.79 -4.34 11.22
N PRO A 114 2.69 -4.04 11.94
CA PRO A 114 2.44 -2.71 12.49
C PRO A 114 3.57 -2.27 13.42
N ALA A 115 4.04 -1.03 13.26
CA ALA A 115 5.14 -0.51 14.05
C ALA A 115 4.73 -0.04 15.45
N ASP A 116 3.47 0.39 15.63
CA ASP A 116 2.90 0.86 16.90
C ASP A 116 1.49 0.31 17.13
N GLU A 117 1.03 0.33 18.37
CA GLU A 117 -0.31 -0.12 18.76
C GLU A 117 -1.41 0.69 18.05
N ARG A 118 -1.25 2.02 17.91
CA ARG A 118 -2.19 2.86 17.15
C ARG A 118 -2.30 2.43 15.68
N SER A 119 -1.16 2.13 15.05
CA SER A 119 -1.13 1.68 13.65
C SER A 119 -1.81 0.31 13.52
N LYS A 120 -1.61 -0.59 14.51
CA LYS A 120 -2.26 -1.89 14.59
C LYS A 120 -3.77 -1.78 14.78
N GLU A 121 -4.24 -0.92 15.68
CA GLU A 121 -5.66 -0.64 15.90
C GLU A 121 -6.32 -0.10 14.63
N LEU A 122 -5.72 0.91 13.99
CA LEU A 122 -6.22 1.49 12.74
C LEU A 122 -6.34 0.42 11.64
N LEU A 123 -5.29 -0.38 11.44
CA LEU A 123 -5.27 -1.44 10.43
C LEU A 123 -6.24 -2.58 10.75
N THR A 124 -6.48 -2.86 12.03
CA THR A 124 -7.46 -3.87 12.46
C THR A 124 -8.88 -3.35 12.25
N GLN A 125 -9.16 -2.11 12.67
CA GLN A 125 -10.46 -1.47 12.49
C GLN A 125 -10.82 -1.30 11.01
N SER A 126 -9.84 -0.99 10.15
CA SER A 126 -10.04 -0.88 8.70
C SER A 126 -10.13 -2.24 7.99
N GLY A 127 -9.96 -3.35 8.70
CA GLY A 127 -9.98 -4.71 8.14
C GLY A 127 -8.75 -5.08 7.29
N TYR A 128 -7.66 -4.32 7.40
CA TYR A 128 -6.43 -4.53 6.63
C TYR A 128 -5.53 -5.57 7.31
N TRP A 129 -5.44 -5.52 8.64
CA TRP A 129 -4.70 -6.47 9.47
C TRP A 129 -5.57 -7.68 9.83
N LYS A 130 -4.97 -8.87 9.77
CA LYS A 130 -5.61 -10.15 10.11
C LYS A 130 -4.66 -10.97 10.97
N GLU A 131 -5.22 -11.74 11.90
CA GLU A 131 -4.44 -12.52 12.88
C GLU A 131 -3.45 -13.51 12.24
N LYS A 132 -3.76 -14.00 11.03
CA LYS A 132 -2.86 -14.87 10.24
C LYS A 132 -1.49 -14.27 9.94
N TYR A 133 -1.33 -12.94 10.03
CA TYR A 133 -0.05 -12.26 9.79
C TYR A 133 0.84 -12.21 11.05
N ARG A 134 0.33 -12.62 12.22
CA ARG A 134 1.08 -12.64 13.49
C ARG A 134 1.99 -13.88 13.64
N GLN A 135 1.76 -14.94 12.86
CA GLN A 135 2.37 -16.26 13.07
C GLN A 135 3.56 -16.60 12.14
N LYS A 136 4.19 -15.59 11.54
CA LYS A 136 5.48 -15.74 10.85
C LYS A 136 6.54 -15.02 11.64
#